data_AF-A0A6A5SB17-F1
#
_entry.id   AF-A0A6A5SB17-F1
#
_cell.length_a   1.000
_cell.length_b   1.000
_cell.length_c   1.000
_cell.angle_alpha   90.00
_cell.angle_beta   90.00
_cell.angle_gamma   90.00
#
_symmetry.space_group_name_H-M   'P 1'
#
loop_
_entity.id
_entity.type
_entity.pdbx_description
1 polymer ?
#
loop_
_entity_poly.entity_id
_entity_poly.type
_entity_poly.pdbx_seq_one_letter_code
_entity_poly.pdbx_strand_id
1 'polypeptide(L)'
;MNRSMHKVLRKLAKKHNLKKIGRDKACMYVEDLARVLQTNLVTTEKRYPHGRYRIQAQLYLQLGGFTANRPQALLGLCYRHIQVTLLRDPEGGPHRVLLEFTFEFTKEFLGIKDLNTFPLPEIMYDETLLFSPHVFLLGLLFCDRAFAAYNLTSPEELSRLTIPSGRNELPLRLNWMLDDIPVFRKAVRTLHGWDISLNEPLPYSTLMPWIRTLGEVTGFAQVTRPYSLRYARGKAFNENGKSCPLARQLCQG
;
A
#
# COMPACT_ATOMS: atom_id res chain seq x y z
N MET A 1 30.70 -9.50 6.95
CA MET A 1 30.31 -10.92 7.20
C MET A 1 31.58 -11.77 7.29
N ASN A 2 31.91 -12.36 8.44
CA ASN A 2 33.21 -13.01 8.67
C ASN A 2 33.32 -14.42 8.01
N ARG A 3 34.53 -14.89 7.72
CA ARG A 3 34.89 -16.18 7.08
C ARG A 3 34.35 -17.40 7.84
N SER A 4 34.22 -17.29 9.16
CA SER A 4 33.60 -18.32 10.02
C SER A 4 32.12 -18.55 9.68
N MET A 5 31.36 -17.46 9.50
CA MET A 5 29.93 -17.51 9.15
C MET A 5 29.68 -18.17 7.80
N HIS A 6 30.56 -17.93 6.82
CA HIS A 6 30.49 -18.58 5.51
C HIS A 6 30.68 -20.10 5.58
N LYS A 7 31.55 -20.60 6.48
CA LYS A 7 31.72 -22.05 6.68
C LYS A 7 30.47 -22.68 7.28
N VAL A 8 29.83 -22.00 8.25
CA VAL A 8 28.57 -22.46 8.87
C VAL A 8 27.44 -22.51 7.85
N LEU A 9 27.26 -21.45 7.05
CA LEU A 9 26.23 -21.39 6.00
C LEU A 9 26.42 -22.49 4.95
N ARG A 10 27.68 -22.80 4.55
CA ARG A 10 27.97 -23.91 3.63
C ARG A 10 27.63 -25.28 4.23
N LYS A 11 27.93 -25.51 5.51
CA LYS A 11 27.56 -26.76 6.21
C LYS A 11 26.04 -26.92 6.28
N LEU A 12 25.31 -25.86 6.62
CA LEU A 12 23.84 -25.85 6.66
C LEU A 12 23.24 -26.09 5.27
N ALA A 13 23.76 -25.45 4.24
CA ALA A 13 23.31 -25.65 2.87
C ALA A 13 23.46 -27.11 2.42
N LYS A 14 24.58 -27.76 2.75
CA LYS A 14 24.81 -29.19 2.47
C LYS A 14 23.86 -30.07 3.29
N LYS A 15 23.69 -29.80 4.59
CA LYS A 15 22.81 -30.56 5.49
C LYS A 15 21.34 -30.56 5.02
N HIS A 16 20.87 -29.43 4.50
CA HIS A 16 19.48 -29.24 4.07
C HIS A 16 19.28 -29.40 2.56
N ASN A 17 20.26 -29.93 1.82
CA ASN A 17 20.21 -30.07 0.36
C ASN A 17 19.79 -28.79 -0.38
N LEU A 18 20.22 -27.63 0.12
CA LEU A 18 19.88 -26.34 -0.46
C LEU A 18 20.68 -26.12 -1.74
N LYS A 19 19.98 -25.76 -2.81
CA LYS A 19 20.62 -25.36 -4.07
C LYS A 19 21.27 -23.99 -3.91
N LYS A 20 22.43 -23.77 -4.54
CA LYS A 20 23.11 -22.46 -4.61
C LYS A 20 22.41 -21.45 -5.55
N ILE A 21 21.35 -21.88 -6.20
CA ILE A 21 20.53 -21.05 -7.07
C ILE A 21 19.66 -20.17 -6.18
N GLY A 22 19.62 -18.87 -6.46
CA GLY A 22 18.69 -17.95 -5.79
C GLY A 22 17.26 -18.49 -5.91
N ARG A 23 16.47 -18.32 -4.86
CA ARG A 23 15.07 -18.73 -4.88
C ARG A 23 14.35 -18.02 -6.02
N ASP A 24 13.47 -18.74 -6.72
CA ASP A 24 12.74 -18.17 -7.83
C ASP A 24 11.97 -16.91 -7.40
N LYS A 25 12.07 -15.86 -8.21
CA LYS A 25 11.47 -14.55 -7.96
C LYS A 25 10.13 -14.49 -8.68
N ALA A 26 9.17 -15.28 -8.18
CA ALA A 26 7.82 -15.28 -8.71
C ALA A 26 7.24 -13.86 -8.64
N CYS A 27 6.92 -13.33 -9.83
CA CYS A 27 6.21 -12.07 -10.06
C CYS A 27 4.72 -12.33 -9.91
N MET A 28 3.97 -11.42 -9.28
CA MET A 28 2.52 -11.49 -9.25
C MET A 28 1.92 -10.75 -10.45
N TYR A 29 1.07 -11.41 -11.23
CA TYR A 29 0.33 -10.75 -12.30
C TYR A 29 -0.78 -9.86 -11.72
N VAL A 30 -1.26 -8.93 -12.52
CA VAL A 30 -2.30 -7.97 -12.11
C VAL A 30 -3.60 -8.71 -11.77
N GLU A 31 -3.92 -9.72 -12.55
CA GLU A 31 -5.09 -10.58 -12.37
C GLU A 31 -5.01 -11.40 -11.08
N ASP A 32 -3.81 -11.86 -10.72
CA ASP A 32 -3.57 -12.57 -9.45
C ASP A 32 -3.73 -11.61 -8.27
N LEU A 33 -3.20 -10.38 -8.38
CA LEU A 33 -3.39 -9.34 -7.37
C LEU A 33 -4.87 -9.01 -7.21
N ALA A 34 -5.64 -8.89 -8.30
CA ALA A 34 -7.09 -8.66 -8.26
C ALA A 34 -7.80 -9.70 -7.41
N ARG A 35 -7.47 -10.98 -7.62
CA ARG A 35 -8.04 -12.10 -6.87
C ARG A 35 -7.66 -12.07 -5.39
N VAL A 36 -6.41 -11.72 -5.07
CA VAL A 36 -5.97 -11.60 -3.66
C VAL A 36 -6.67 -10.43 -2.98
N LEU A 37 -6.79 -9.29 -3.65
CA LEU A 37 -7.51 -8.11 -3.17
C LEU A 37 -8.98 -8.43 -2.93
N GLN A 38 -9.64 -9.07 -3.90
CA GLN A 38 -11.03 -9.51 -3.75
C GLN A 38 -11.18 -10.48 -2.59
N THR A 39 -10.31 -11.49 -2.51
CA THR A 39 -10.31 -12.47 -1.42
C THR A 39 -10.20 -11.76 -0.07
N ASN A 40 -9.26 -10.82 0.08
CA ASN A 40 -9.08 -10.07 1.32
C ASN A 40 -10.34 -9.32 1.75
N LEU A 41 -11.12 -8.77 0.81
CA LEU A 41 -12.34 -8.04 1.12
C LEU A 41 -13.52 -8.97 1.46
N VAL A 42 -13.70 -10.07 0.72
CA VAL A 42 -14.94 -10.87 0.80
C VAL A 42 -14.83 -12.12 1.67
N THR A 43 -13.64 -12.69 1.86
CA THR A 43 -13.50 -13.98 2.55
C THR A 43 -13.81 -13.87 4.05
N THR A 44 -14.44 -14.89 4.60
CA THR A 44 -14.64 -15.06 6.05
C THR A 44 -13.61 -16.00 6.69
N GLU A 45 -12.82 -16.71 5.86
CA GLU A 45 -11.77 -17.64 6.31
C GLU A 45 -10.61 -16.88 6.96
N LYS A 46 -10.16 -15.78 6.32
CA LYS A 46 -9.17 -14.88 6.92
C LYS A 46 -9.83 -13.90 7.88
N ARG A 47 -9.79 -14.22 9.17
CA ARG A 47 -10.24 -13.29 10.22
C ARG A 47 -9.12 -12.35 10.67
N TYR A 48 -9.49 -11.12 10.98
CA TYR A 48 -8.63 -10.11 11.56
C TYR A 48 -9.15 -9.76 12.96
N PRO A 49 -8.27 -9.51 13.95
CA PRO A 49 -8.70 -9.06 15.27
C PRO A 49 -9.50 -7.74 15.27
N HIS A 50 -9.29 -6.89 14.27
CA HIS A 50 -9.93 -5.58 14.14
C HIS A 50 -10.29 -5.31 12.67
N GLY A 51 -11.45 -4.70 12.40
CA GLY A 51 -11.95 -4.45 11.04
C GLY A 51 -10.99 -3.61 10.18
N ARG A 52 -10.37 -2.59 10.78
CA ARG A 52 -9.35 -1.74 10.11
C ARG A 52 -8.20 -2.54 9.49
N TYR A 53 -7.83 -3.70 10.04
CA TYR A 53 -6.75 -4.50 9.45
C TYR A 53 -7.06 -5.01 8.04
N ARG A 54 -8.32 -5.27 7.72
CA ARG A 54 -8.72 -5.66 6.37
C ARG A 54 -8.48 -4.52 5.38
N ILE A 55 -8.85 -3.31 5.78
CA ILE A 55 -8.64 -2.05 5.02
C ILE A 55 -7.15 -1.76 4.87
N GLN A 56 -6.37 -1.85 5.95
CA GLN A 56 -4.92 -1.67 5.92
C GLN A 56 -4.21 -2.72 5.05
N ALA A 57 -4.63 -4.00 5.11
CA ALA A 57 -4.06 -5.05 4.27
C ALA A 57 -4.38 -4.81 2.79
N GLN A 58 -5.59 -4.35 2.48
CA GLN A 58 -6.01 -3.98 1.13
C GLN A 58 -5.13 -2.86 0.57
N LEU A 59 -5.05 -1.74 1.31
CA LEU A 59 -4.23 -0.59 0.91
C LEU A 59 -2.76 -0.97 0.77
N TYR A 60 -2.22 -1.78 1.68
CA TYR A 60 -0.85 -2.25 1.60
C TYR A 60 -0.57 -3.05 0.31
N LEU A 61 -1.46 -3.98 -0.05
CA LEU A 61 -1.34 -4.80 -1.25
C LEU A 61 -1.44 -3.95 -2.53
N GLN A 62 -2.37 -2.99 -2.54
CA GLN A 62 -2.52 -2.00 -3.62
C GLN A 62 -1.24 -1.17 -3.79
N LEU A 63 -0.78 -0.51 -2.72
CA LEU A 63 0.44 0.32 -2.76
C LEU A 63 1.67 -0.49 -3.17
N GLY A 64 1.79 -1.72 -2.70
CA GLY A 64 2.87 -2.61 -3.12
C GLY A 64 2.81 -2.95 -4.60
N GLY A 65 1.61 -3.12 -5.16
CA GLY A 65 1.39 -3.36 -6.58
C GLY A 65 1.72 -2.15 -7.45
N PHE A 66 1.25 -0.96 -7.07
CA PHE A 66 1.45 0.29 -7.81
C PHE A 66 2.90 0.79 -7.75
N THR A 67 3.45 0.88 -6.54
CA THR A 67 4.73 1.58 -6.32
C THR A 67 5.95 0.67 -6.44
N ALA A 68 5.77 -0.65 -6.32
CA ALA A 68 6.85 -1.64 -6.21
C ALA A 68 7.90 -1.29 -5.11
N ASN A 69 7.47 -0.54 -4.09
CA ASN A 69 8.31 -0.17 -2.95
C ASN A 69 8.64 -1.36 -2.05
N ARG A 70 9.69 -1.20 -1.23
CA ARG A 70 10.03 -2.22 -0.24
C ARG A 70 8.92 -2.29 0.82
N PRO A 71 8.61 -3.48 1.36
CA PRO A 71 7.61 -3.63 2.41
C PRO A 71 7.78 -2.68 3.59
N GLN A 72 9.02 -2.50 4.06
CA GLN A 72 9.33 -1.62 5.18
C GLN A 72 9.11 -0.14 4.83
N ALA A 73 9.34 0.26 3.58
CA ALA A 73 9.07 1.64 3.14
C ALA A 73 7.56 1.93 3.13
N LEU A 74 6.74 0.94 2.73
CA LEU A 74 5.28 1.06 2.80
C LEU A 74 4.79 1.12 4.25
N LEU A 75 5.28 0.25 5.12
CA LEU A 75 4.89 0.21 6.53
C LEU A 75 5.41 1.41 7.33
N GLY A 76 6.45 2.09 6.86
CA GLY A 76 6.99 3.31 7.45
C GLY A 76 6.25 4.60 7.04
N LEU A 77 5.25 4.51 6.16
CA LEU A 77 4.43 5.67 5.81
C LEU A 77 3.72 6.24 7.04
N CYS A 78 3.93 7.53 7.25
CA CYS A 78 3.25 8.37 8.25
C CYS A 78 2.40 9.44 7.55
N TYR A 79 1.46 10.08 8.25
CA TYR A 79 0.56 11.06 7.64
C TYR A 79 1.27 12.25 6.98
N ARG A 80 2.45 12.66 7.48
CA ARG A 80 3.28 13.72 6.86
C ARG A 80 3.70 13.42 5.42
N HIS A 81 3.68 12.14 5.03
CA HIS A 81 4.07 11.68 3.70
C HIS A 81 2.91 11.70 2.70
N ILE A 82 1.70 12.09 3.14
CA ILE A 82 0.49 12.11 2.32
C ILE A 82 0.16 13.56 1.98
N GLN A 83 0.03 13.83 0.69
CA GLN A 83 -0.59 15.05 0.20
C GLN A 83 -1.93 14.71 -0.45
N VAL A 84 -2.96 15.48 -0.09
CA VAL A 84 -4.29 15.39 -0.67
C VAL A 84 -4.59 16.73 -1.35
N THR A 85 -4.91 16.69 -2.64
CA THR A 85 -5.21 17.87 -3.43
C THR A 85 -6.52 17.65 -4.18
N LEU A 86 -7.46 18.59 -4.06
CA LEU A 86 -8.66 18.61 -4.88
C LEU A 86 -8.35 19.35 -6.18
N LEU A 87 -8.55 18.71 -7.32
CA LEU A 87 -8.27 19.24 -8.65
C LEU A 87 -9.56 19.60 -9.38
N ARG A 88 -9.52 20.73 -10.07
CA ARG A 88 -10.60 21.16 -10.97
C ARG A 88 -10.54 20.31 -12.23
N ASP A 89 -11.69 19.76 -12.63
CA ASP A 89 -11.79 19.10 -13.90
C ASP A 89 -11.70 20.14 -15.04
N PRO A 90 -10.79 19.96 -16.01
CA PRO A 90 -10.56 20.94 -17.07
C PRO A 90 -11.76 21.05 -18.03
N GLU A 91 -12.63 20.03 -18.08
CA GLU A 91 -13.83 19.99 -18.93
C GLU A 91 -15.09 20.43 -18.16
N GLY A 92 -14.93 20.90 -16.92
CA GLY A 92 -16.04 21.35 -16.07
C GLY A 92 -16.78 20.22 -15.35
N GLY A 93 -16.23 19.01 -15.35
CA GLY A 93 -16.73 17.87 -14.58
C GLY A 93 -16.56 18.01 -13.05
N PRO A 94 -16.94 16.96 -12.29
CA PRO A 94 -16.75 16.94 -10.85
C PRO A 94 -15.26 17.07 -10.48
N HIS A 95 -14.97 17.68 -9.33
CA HIS A 95 -13.61 17.78 -8.83
C HIS A 95 -13.01 16.39 -8.58
N ARG A 96 -11.72 16.26 -8.89
CA ARG A 96 -10.95 15.02 -8.75
C ARG A 96 -10.06 15.08 -7.52
N VAL A 97 -9.85 13.95 -6.84
CA VAL A 97 -8.95 13.91 -5.69
C VAL A 97 -7.62 13.33 -6.13
N LEU A 98 -6.56 14.13 -6.05
CA LEU A 98 -5.19 13.68 -6.22
C LEU A 98 -4.62 13.30 -4.85
N LEU A 99 -4.16 12.05 -4.74
CA LEU A 99 -3.41 11.55 -3.60
C LEU A 99 -1.97 11.31 -3.99
N GLU A 100 -1.05 11.89 -3.23
CA GLU A 100 0.38 11.76 -3.47
C GLU A 100 1.08 11.22 -2.23
N PHE A 101 2.00 10.28 -2.44
CA PHE A 101 2.87 9.75 -1.40
C PHE A 101 4.31 10.13 -1.63
N THR A 102 4.93 10.74 -0.62
CA THR A 102 6.36 11.01 -0.61
C THR A 102 7.07 9.93 0.22
N PHE A 103 7.86 9.06 -0.42
CA PHE A 103 8.60 8.03 0.30
C PHE A 103 9.98 8.52 0.73
N GLU A 104 10.24 8.49 2.04
CA GLU A 104 11.58 8.62 2.60
C GLU A 104 12.36 7.31 2.35
N PHE A 105 13.23 7.28 1.35
CA PHE A 105 14.05 6.10 1.07
C PHE A 105 15.25 6.02 2.03
N THR A 106 15.09 5.29 3.13
CA THR A 106 16.20 4.90 4.02
C THR A 106 17.10 3.85 3.36
N LYS A 107 17.95 4.27 2.42
CA LYS A 107 19.17 3.53 2.08
C LYS A 107 20.36 4.23 2.73
N GLU A 108 20.65 3.90 3.99
CA GLU A 108 21.78 4.47 4.73
C GLU A 108 23.15 4.18 4.07
N PHE A 109 23.27 3.09 3.29
CA PHE A 109 24.56 2.61 2.79
C PHE A 109 25.04 3.22 1.46
N LEU A 110 24.18 3.95 0.73
CA LEU A 110 24.52 4.52 -0.59
C LEU A 110 24.25 6.03 -0.67
N GLY A 111 24.06 6.69 0.48
CA GLY A 111 23.65 8.09 0.58
C GLY A 111 22.13 8.27 0.64
N ILE A 112 21.70 9.41 1.18
CA ILE A 112 20.29 9.83 1.17
C ILE A 112 19.87 9.92 -0.30
N LYS A 113 18.83 9.18 -0.66
CA LYS A 113 18.24 9.26 -2.01
C LYS A 113 17.13 10.29 -1.98
N ASP A 114 16.98 11.06 -3.06
CA ASP A 114 15.88 12.02 -3.23
C ASP A 114 14.52 11.40 -2.89
N LEU A 115 13.70 12.21 -2.22
CA LEU A 115 12.31 11.92 -1.96
C LEU A 115 11.60 11.73 -3.30
N ASN A 116 10.97 10.57 -3.53
CA ASN A 116 10.11 10.39 -4.69
C ASN A 116 8.67 10.54 -4.25
N THR A 117 8.00 11.57 -4.79
CA THR A 117 6.55 11.74 -4.71
C THR A 117 5.92 10.94 -5.85
N PHE A 118 4.96 10.08 -5.52
CA PHE A 118 4.20 9.30 -6.50
C PHE A 118 2.73 9.69 -6.43
N PRO A 119 2.12 10.16 -7.54
CA PRO A 119 0.67 10.27 -7.61
C PRO A 119 0.07 8.87 -7.63
N LEU A 120 -0.96 8.66 -6.83
CA LEU A 120 -1.77 7.46 -6.95
C LEU A 120 -2.74 7.60 -8.12
N PRO A 121 -2.97 6.54 -8.90
CA PRO A 121 -4.00 6.57 -9.93
C PRO A 121 -5.38 6.65 -9.28
N GLU A 122 -6.17 7.64 -9.69
CA GLU A 122 -7.60 7.68 -9.42
C GLU A 122 -8.28 6.70 -10.38
N ILE A 123 -8.67 5.53 -9.87
CA ILE A 123 -9.37 4.52 -10.68
C ILE A 123 -10.86 4.82 -10.62
N MET A 124 -11.32 5.63 -11.57
CA MET A 124 -12.70 6.14 -11.63
C MET A 124 -13.70 5.12 -12.21
N TYR A 125 -13.23 4.15 -13.01
CA TYR A 125 -14.08 3.24 -13.80
C TYR A 125 -13.89 1.76 -13.41
N ASP A 126 -13.68 1.49 -12.13
CA ASP A 126 -13.72 0.14 -11.56
C ASP A 126 -14.96 0.01 -10.68
N GLU A 127 -16.02 -0.63 -11.20
CA GLU A 127 -17.27 -0.87 -10.46
C GLU A 127 -17.04 -1.61 -9.13
N THR A 128 -15.95 -2.37 -9.03
CA THR A 128 -15.62 -3.15 -7.84
C THR A 128 -14.80 -2.36 -6.82
N LEU A 129 -14.20 -1.23 -7.25
CA LEU A 129 -13.23 -0.42 -6.50
C LEU A 129 -12.06 -1.23 -5.91
N LEU A 130 -11.84 -2.46 -6.39
CA LEU A 130 -10.87 -3.40 -5.84
C LEU A 130 -9.46 -2.85 -5.88
N PHE A 131 -9.13 -2.11 -6.93
CA PHE A 131 -7.83 -1.51 -7.11
C PHE A 131 -7.73 -0.07 -6.64
N SER A 132 -8.84 0.60 -6.28
CA SER A 132 -8.81 2.03 -5.97
C SER A 132 -8.09 2.29 -4.64
N PRO A 133 -6.82 2.77 -4.62
CA PRO A 133 -6.16 3.09 -3.36
C PRO A 133 -6.79 4.33 -2.70
N HIS A 134 -7.50 5.15 -3.49
CA HIS A 134 -8.20 6.34 -3.04
C HIS A 134 -9.28 6.01 -2.01
N VAL A 135 -10.13 5.03 -2.32
CA VAL A 135 -11.23 4.63 -1.43
C VAL A 135 -10.70 4.17 -0.07
N PHE A 136 -9.68 3.31 -0.06
CA PHE A 136 -9.13 2.79 1.18
C PHE A 136 -8.31 3.83 1.95
N LEU A 137 -7.53 4.68 1.27
CA LEU A 137 -6.76 5.73 1.94
C LEU A 137 -7.68 6.81 2.52
N LEU A 138 -8.61 7.37 1.72
CA LEU A 138 -9.57 8.37 2.19
C LEU A 138 -10.40 7.82 3.36
N GLY A 139 -10.82 6.55 3.30
CA GLY A 139 -11.49 5.88 4.42
C GLY A 139 -10.65 5.89 5.71
N LEU A 140 -9.34 5.66 5.62
CA LEU A 140 -8.44 5.77 6.77
C LEU A 140 -8.29 7.23 7.25
N LEU A 141 -8.13 8.19 6.32
CA LEU A 141 -8.02 9.61 6.66
C LEU A 141 -9.26 10.11 7.42
N PHE A 142 -10.47 9.77 6.96
CA PHE A 142 -11.71 10.13 7.65
C PHE A 142 -11.87 9.41 8.99
N CYS A 143 -11.56 8.11 9.04
CA CYS A 143 -11.60 7.34 10.27
C CYS A 143 -10.69 7.93 11.36
N ASP A 144 -9.54 8.50 10.96
CA ASP A 144 -8.57 9.13 11.87
C ASP A 144 -8.79 10.64 12.06
N ARG A 145 -9.81 11.23 11.43
CA ARG A 145 -10.03 12.70 11.40
C ARG A 145 -8.76 13.45 11.01
N ALA A 146 -8.11 12.96 9.95
CA ALA A 146 -6.78 13.38 9.59
C ALA A 146 -6.72 14.73 8.88
N PHE A 147 -7.84 15.25 8.36
CA PHE A 147 -7.87 16.57 7.75
C PHE A 147 -7.76 17.67 8.81
N ALA A 148 -6.99 18.72 8.52
CA ALA A 148 -6.86 19.88 9.40
C ALA A 148 -8.16 20.71 9.46
N ALA A 149 -8.96 20.66 8.40
CA ALA A 149 -10.29 21.25 8.38
C ALA A 149 -11.24 20.41 9.26
N TYR A 150 -11.66 20.97 10.40
CA TYR A 150 -12.48 20.28 11.40
C TYR A 150 -13.85 19.84 10.87
N ASN A 151 -14.33 20.47 9.81
CA ASN A 151 -15.60 20.19 9.13
C ASN A 151 -15.43 19.28 7.90
N LEU A 152 -14.25 18.70 7.68
CA LEU A 152 -13.99 17.72 6.62
C LEU A 152 -13.82 16.33 7.26
N THR A 153 -14.95 15.79 7.67
CA THR A 153 -15.09 14.54 8.44
C THR A 153 -15.69 13.40 7.62
N SER A 154 -16.28 13.69 6.46
CA SER A 154 -16.89 12.66 5.61
C SER A 154 -16.65 12.85 4.09
N PRO A 155 -16.81 11.79 3.28
CA PRO A 155 -16.77 11.87 1.82
C PRO A 155 -17.81 12.85 1.24
N GLU A 156 -18.97 12.98 1.86
CA GLU A 156 -20.02 13.91 1.43
C GLU A 156 -19.62 15.37 1.65
N GLU A 157 -18.83 15.65 2.69
CA GLU A 157 -18.26 16.99 2.89
C GLU A 157 -17.17 17.29 1.87
N LEU A 158 -16.35 16.28 1.55
CA LEU A 158 -15.33 16.37 0.50
C LEU A 158 -15.94 16.67 -0.87
N SER A 159 -17.04 16.01 -1.24
CA SER A 159 -17.71 16.22 -2.54
C SER A 159 -18.38 17.58 -2.68
N ARG A 160 -18.68 18.25 -1.56
CA ARG A 160 -19.24 19.61 -1.53
C ARG A 160 -18.20 20.72 -1.57
N LEU A 161 -16.91 20.39 -1.49
CA LEU A 161 -15.86 21.40 -1.55
C LEU A 161 -15.82 22.05 -2.93
N THR A 162 -15.65 23.37 -2.94
CA THR A 162 -15.48 24.15 -4.16
C THR A 162 -14.09 24.73 -4.23
N ILE A 163 -13.44 24.63 -5.38
CA ILE A 163 -12.17 25.32 -5.62
C ILE A 163 -12.48 26.80 -5.93
N PRO A 164 -11.84 27.78 -5.27
CA PRO A 164 -12.05 29.20 -5.53
C PRO A 164 -11.82 29.57 -7.00
N SER A 165 -12.56 30.57 -7.49
CA SER A 165 -12.39 31.13 -8.84
C SER A 165 -10.94 31.60 -9.05
N GLY A 166 -10.38 31.32 -10.22
CA GLY A 166 -8.98 31.62 -10.54
C GLY A 166 -7.96 30.58 -10.04
N ARG A 167 -8.39 29.49 -9.39
CA ARG A 167 -7.53 28.36 -9.03
C ARG A 167 -7.99 27.06 -9.71
N ASN A 168 -7.01 26.22 -10.02
CA ASN A 168 -7.22 24.88 -10.57
C ASN A 168 -7.13 23.77 -9.50
N GLU A 169 -6.65 24.11 -8.30
CA GLU A 169 -6.46 23.14 -7.22
C GLU A 169 -6.76 23.75 -5.84
N LEU A 170 -7.08 22.88 -4.90
CA LEU A 170 -7.25 23.18 -3.48
C LEU A 170 -6.51 22.11 -2.66
N PRO A 171 -5.34 22.45 -2.08
CA PRO A 171 -4.64 21.56 -1.16
C PRO A 171 -5.47 21.33 0.11
N LEU A 172 -5.70 20.06 0.45
CA LEU A 172 -6.41 19.63 1.65
C LEU A 172 -5.39 19.21 2.70
N ARG A 173 -4.98 20.16 3.55
CA ARG A 173 -3.96 19.92 4.57
C ARG A 173 -4.41 18.86 5.57
N LEU A 174 -3.49 17.98 5.92
CA LEU A 174 -3.65 17.06 7.04
C LEU A 174 -3.26 17.74 8.35
N ASN A 175 -3.77 17.20 9.46
CA ASN A 175 -3.49 17.68 10.80
C ASN A 175 -2.04 17.33 11.18
N TRP A 176 -1.22 18.36 11.41
CA TRP A 176 0.19 18.23 11.79
C TRP A 176 0.41 17.39 13.06
N MET A 177 -0.58 17.30 13.95
CA MET A 177 -0.51 16.43 15.13
C MET A 177 -0.40 14.94 14.77
N LEU A 178 -0.72 14.56 13.53
CA LEU A 178 -0.63 13.19 13.04
C LEU A 178 0.63 12.92 12.22
N ASP A 179 1.50 13.92 12.02
CA ASP A 179 2.62 13.84 11.07
C ASP A 179 3.48 12.58 11.23
N ASP A 180 3.79 12.23 12.47
CA ASP A 180 4.62 11.07 12.84
C ASP A 180 3.81 9.80 13.15
N ILE A 181 2.49 9.86 13.00
CA ILE A 181 1.61 8.72 13.21
C ILE A 181 1.66 7.82 11.97
N PRO A 182 1.93 6.52 12.12
CA PRO A 182 1.93 5.60 10.99
C PRO A 182 0.54 5.47 10.36
N VAL A 183 0.47 5.33 9.04
CA VAL A 183 -0.78 5.05 8.31
C VAL A 183 -1.26 3.63 8.64
N PHE A 184 -0.32 2.69 8.63
CA PHE A 184 -0.56 1.29 9.01
C PHE A 184 -0.26 1.11 10.49
N ARG A 185 -1.29 1.00 11.33
CA ARG A 185 -1.13 0.85 12.78
C ARG A 185 -1.49 -0.56 13.24
N LYS A 186 -0.84 -1.03 14.30
CA LYS A 186 -1.23 -2.28 14.94
C LYS A 186 -2.46 -2.07 15.82
N ALA A 187 -3.23 -3.13 16.01
CA ALA A 187 -4.24 -3.24 17.03
C ALA A 187 -3.60 -3.69 18.35
N VAL A 188 -4.13 -3.16 19.44
CA VAL A 188 -3.75 -3.45 20.82
C VAL A 188 -4.95 -4.04 21.54
N ARG A 189 -4.68 -4.95 22.49
CA ARG A 189 -5.73 -5.52 23.32
C ARG A 189 -6.11 -4.51 24.40
N THR A 190 -7.40 -4.21 24.52
CA THR A 190 -7.96 -3.35 25.56
C THR A 190 -8.95 -4.15 26.41
N LEU A 191 -9.40 -3.58 27.53
CA LEU A 191 -10.43 -4.20 28.37
C LEU A 191 -11.75 -4.43 27.61
N HIS A 192 -12.01 -3.63 26.58
CA HIS A 192 -13.24 -3.68 25.77
C HIS A 192 -13.08 -4.47 24.46
N GLY A 193 -11.89 -5.02 24.19
CA GLY A 193 -11.66 -5.81 23.00
C GLY A 193 -10.33 -5.51 22.32
N TRP A 194 -10.41 -5.07 21.07
CA TRP A 194 -9.26 -4.66 20.27
C TRP A 194 -9.49 -3.23 19.82
N ASP A 195 -8.50 -2.38 20.02
CA ASP A 195 -8.46 -1.03 19.49
C ASP A 195 -7.22 -0.85 18.63
N ILE A 196 -7.19 0.21 17.82
CA ILE A 196 -6.02 0.58 17.05
C ILE A 196 -5.09 1.40 17.92
N SER A 197 -3.80 1.05 17.92
CA SER A 197 -2.78 1.78 18.64
C SER A 197 -2.76 3.24 18.19
N LEU A 198 -2.54 4.16 19.14
CA LEU A 198 -2.49 5.59 18.85
C LEU A 198 -1.36 5.91 17.87
N ASN A 199 -0.19 5.29 18.03
CA ASN A 199 1.03 5.66 17.30
C ASN A 199 1.91 4.47 16.87
N GLU A 200 1.59 3.23 17.23
CA GLU A 200 2.50 2.12 16.93
C GLU A 200 2.26 1.53 15.53
N PRO A 201 3.33 1.40 14.72
CA PRO A 201 3.23 0.90 13.35
C PRO A 201 2.84 -0.59 13.33
N LEU A 202 2.20 -1.01 12.25
CA LEU A 202 1.90 -2.41 11.98
C LEU A 202 3.20 -3.18 11.73
N PRO A 203 3.58 -4.16 12.57
CA PRO A 203 4.81 -4.90 12.36
C PRO A 203 4.77 -5.73 11.09
N TYR A 204 5.89 -5.75 10.36
CA TYR A 204 6.06 -6.64 9.21
C TYR A 204 5.83 -8.12 9.58
N SER A 205 6.24 -8.53 10.78
CA SER A 205 6.01 -9.87 11.33
C SER A 205 4.53 -10.21 11.51
N THR A 206 3.66 -9.22 11.70
CA THR A 206 2.21 -9.38 11.81
C THR A 206 1.57 -9.47 10.41
N LEU A 207 2.03 -8.65 9.48
CA LEU A 207 1.52 -8.61 8.11
C LEU A 207 1.88 -9.87 7.32
N MET A 208 3.08 -10.43 7.53
CA MET A 208 3.58 -11.58 6.77
C MET A 208 2.67 -12.83 6.83
N PRO A 209 2.25 -13.27 8.03
CA PRO A 209 1.26 -14.35 8.14
C PRO A 209 -0.03 -14.04 7.38
N TRP A 210 -0.52 -12.80 7.41
CA TRP A 210 -1.78 -12.45 6.74
C TRP A 210 -1.67 -12.60 5.23
N ILE A 211 -0.61 -12.08 4.63
CA ILE A 211 -0.40 -12.18 3.19
C ILE A 211 -0.25 -13.66 2.77
N ARG A 212 0.46 -14.47 3.57
CA ARG A 212 0.57 -15.91 3.32
C ARG A 212 -0.80 -16.61 3.36
N THR A 213 -1.58 -16.38 4.41
CA THR A 213 -2.91 -16.98 4.55
C THR A 213 -3.84 -16.53 3.44
N LEU A 214 -3.79 -15.25 3.04
CA LEU A 214 -4.53 -14.78 1.86
C LEU A 214 -4.11 -15.55 0.61
N GLY A 215 -2.82 -15.79 0.42
CA GLY A 215 -2.31 -16.68 -0.60
C GLY A 215 -2.93 -18.05 -0.59
N GLU A 216 -2.88 -18.71 0.56
CA GLU A 216 -3.41 -20.06 0.74
C GLU A 216 -4.91 -20.11 0.43
N VAL A 217 -5.70 -19.16 0.95
CA VAL A 217 -7.15 -19.05 0.71
C VAL A 217 -7.46 -18.77 -0.77
N THR A 218 -6.67 -17.92 -1.43
CA THR A 218 -6.85 -17.66 -2.88
C THR A 218 -6.33 -18.82 -3.76
N GLY A 219 -5.59 -19.80 -3.21
CA GLY A 219 -4.98 -20.90 -3.97
C GLY A 219 -3.57 -20.60 -4.52
N PHE A 220 -2.94 -19.55 -4.03
CA PHE A 220 -1.67 -18.96 -4.49
C PHE A 220 -0.55 -19.04 -3.44
N ALA A 221 -0.08 -20.25 -3.11
CA ALA A 221 0.95 -20.45 -2.09
C ALA A 221 2.32 -19.78 -2.40
N GLN A 222 2.64 -19.52 -3.68
CA GLN A 222 3.90 -18.86 -4.09
C GLN A 222 3.77 -17.37 -4.42
N VAL A 223 2.57 -16.91 -4.78
CA VAL A 223 2.33 -15.60 -5.43
C VAL A 223 2.20 -14.47 -4.40
N THR A 224 1.79 -14.79 -3.18
CA THR A 224 1.55 -13.84 -2.09
C THR A 224 2.77 -13.71 -1.18
N ARG A 225 3.83 -13.13 -1.74
CA ARG A 225 4.88 -12.52 -0.92
C ARG A 225 4.86 -11.02 -1.15
N PRO A 226 5.11 -10.20 -0.14
CA PRO A 226 5.23 -8.76 -0.35
C PRO A 226 6.28 -8.40 -1.39
N TYR A 227 7.35 -9.19 -1.47
CA TYR A 227 8.38 -9.02 -2.48
C TYR A 227 7.92 -9.39 -3.90
N SER A 228 6.91 -10.23 -4.05
CA SER A 228 6.33 -10.61 -5.35
C SER A 228 5.59 -9.44 -6.01
N LEU A 229 4.97 -8.55 -5.22
CA LEU A 229 4.37 -7.29 -5.69
C LEU A 229 5.41 -6.42 -6.41
N ARG A 230 6.61 -6.33 -5.84
CA ARG A 230 7.71 -5.53 -6.39
C ARG A 230 8.28 -6.09 -7.69
N TYR A 231 8.27 -7.41 -7.88
CA TYR A 231 8.83 -8.01 -9.10
C TYR A 231 7.94 -7.85 -10.33
N ALA A 232 6.66 -7.52 -10.15
CA ALA A 232 5.70 -7.28 -11.23
C ALA A 232 6.10 -6.11 -12.13
N ARG A 233 6.38 -4.94 -11.55
CA ARG A 233 6.83 -3.76 -12.33
C ARG A 233 8.14 -4.02 -13.05
N GLY A 234 9.07 -4.75 -12.40
CA GLY A 234 10.37 -5.09 -13.00
C GLY A 234 10.27 -6.06 -14.19
N LYS A 235 9.27 -6.94 -14.21
CA LYS A 235 9.04 -7.88 -15.32
C LYS A 235 8.23 -7.23 -16.45
N ALA A 236 7.22 -6.41 -16.12
CA ALA A 236 6.45 -5.64 -17.11
C ALA A 236 7.34 -4.72 -17.95
N PHE A 237 8.40 -4.14 -17.37
CA PHE A 237 9.40 -3.35 -18.09
C PHE A 237 10.23 -4.18 -19.10
N ASN A 238 10.38 -5.49 -18.87
CA ASN A 238 11.20 -6.38 -19.70
C ASN A 238 10.40 -7.08 -20.81
N GLU A 239 9.08 -7.24 -20.66
CA GLU A 239 8.24 -8.07 -21.56
C GLU A 239 7.30 -7.25 -22.46
N ASN A 240 7.62 -5.99 -22.74
CA ASN A 240 6.81 -5.11 -23.59
C ASN A 240 6.38 -5.78 -24.91
N GLY A 241 5.09 -6.12 -24.97
CA GLY A 241 4.45 -6.65 -26.17
C GLY A 241 2.93 -6.78 -26.06
N LYS A 242 2.38 -7.20 -24.91
CA LYS A 242 0.92 -7.31 -24.71
C LYS A 242 0.52 -7.11 -23.24
N SER A 243 0.37 -5.86 -22.80
CA SER A 243 -0.21 -5.55 -21.49
C SER A 243 -1.73 -5.40 -21.58
N CYS A 244 -2.45 -6.09 -20.68
CA CYS A 244 -3.88 -5.94 -20.40
C CYS A 244 -4.21 -4.47 -20.04
N PRO A 245 -5.42 -3.92 -20.35
CA PRO A 245 -5.78 -2.53 -20.05
C PRO A 245 -5.53 -2.12 -18.59
N LEU A 246 -5.78 -3.03 -17.64
CA LEU A 246 -5.52 -2.83 -16.21
C LEU A 246 -4.01 -2.70 -15.92
N ALA A 247 -3.19 -3.52 -16.58
CA ALA A 247 -1.73 -3.41 -16.48
C ALA A 247 -1.18 -2.11 -17.11
N ARG A 248 -1.85 -1.54 -18.12
CA ARG A 248 -1.48 -0.24 -18.71
C ARG A 248 -1.76 0.91 -17.73
N GLN A 249 -2.93 0.91 -17.08
CA GLN A 249 -3.24 1.89 -16.02
C GLN A 249 -2.29 1.78 -14.82
N LEU A 250 -1.83 0.56 -14.49
CA LEU A 250 -0.86 0.32 -13.42
C LEU A 250 0.57 0.75 -13.76
N CYS A 251 0.94 0.78 -15.05
CA CYS A 251 2.29 1.14 -15.49
C CYS A 251 2.45 2.63 -15.86
N GLN A 252 1.36 3.38 -16.02
CA GLN A 252 1.35 4.78 -16.46
C GLN A 252 1.29 5.81 -15.31
N GLY A 253 1.48 5.37 -14.06
CA GLY A 253 1.63 6.24 -12.88
C GLY A 253 3.09 6.46 -12.46
#